data_AF-A0A8H3IP78-F1
#
_entry.id   AF-A0A8H3IP78-F1
#
_cell.length_a   1.000
_cell.length_b   1.000
_cell.length_c   1.000
_cell.angle_alpha   90.00
_cell.angle_beta   90.00
_cell.angle_gamma   90.00
#
_symmetry.space_group_name_H-M   'P 1'
#
loop_
_entity.id
_entity.type
_entity.pdbx_description
1 polymer ?
#
loop_
_entity_poly.entity_id
_entity_poly.type
_entity_poly.pdbx_seq_one_letter_code
_entity_poly.pdbx_strand_id
1 'polypeptide(L)'
;MTTTGPFSNHSARSIPNLGQQIFPKKIDCEKWCFCFKGIPTFTVVQTPAHQQRQSRYAPNLRVIIRPKWVFDVLFSTPEKRHGAMSTVRELLKDYDSIPLSPDLKNYGEEGSRESQQYFLLDENTLAVCPHRTLTA
;
A
#
# COMPACT_ATOMS: atom_id res chain seq x y z
N MET A 1 -37.26 12.56 20.50
CA MET A 1 -35.93 13.20 20.68
C MET A 1 -34.93 12.37 19.89
N THR A 2 -34.66 12.76 18.65
CA THR A 2 -33.76 12.07 17.72
C THR A 2 -32.43 12.80 17.73
N THR A 3 -31.42 12.18 18.32
CA THR A 3 -30.06 12.73 18.37
C THR A 3 -29.38 12.52 17.02
N THR A 4 -29.32 13.56 16.19
CA THR A 4 -28.52 13.60 14.96
C THR A 4 -27.05 13.76 15.34
N GLY A 5 -26.26 12.70 15.17
CA GLY A 5 -24.80 12.72 15.37
C GLY A 5 -24.06 13.58 14.32
N PRO A 6 -22.83 14.03 14.61
CA PRO A 6 -22.11 15.04 13.85
C PRO A 6 -21.34 14.42 12.67
N PHE A 7 -22.02 13.65 11.82
CA PHE A 7 -21.47 13.17 10.55
C PHE A 7 -22.15 13.86 9.38
N SER A 8 -22.25 15.19 9.45
CA SER A 8 -22.69 16.02 8.33
C SER A 8 -21.49 16.56 7.56
N ASN A 9 -21.40 16.16 6.28
CA ASN A 9 -20.67 16.82 5.20
C ASN A 9 -19.13 16.73 5.20
N HIS A 10 -18.61 15.53 4.93
CA HIS A 10 -17.47 15.46 4.02
C HIS A 10 -18.03 15.23 2.62
N SER A 11 -18.05 16.29 1.81
CA SER A 11 -18.23 16.18 0.36
C SER A 11 -17.32 15.05 -0.12
N ALA A 12 -17.91 13.98 -0.65
CA ALA A 12 -17.16 12.93 -1.30
C ALA A 12 -16.36 13.61 -2.41
N ARG A 13 -15.04 13.80 -2.19
CA ARG A 13 -14.16 14.32 -3.24
C ARG A 13 -14.42 13.48 -4.48
N SER A 14 -14.88 14.13 -5.54
CA SER A 14 -15.09 13.51 -6.84
C SER A 14 -13.85 12.70 -7.19
N ILE A 15 -14.04 11.42 -7.51
CA ILE A 15 -12.96 10.53 -7.95
C ILE A 15 -12.26 11.24 -9.10
N PRO A 16 -10.94 11.54 -8.98
CA PRO A 16 -10.24 12.22 -10.05
C PRO A 16 -10.36 11.38 -11.32
N ASN A 17 -10.64 12.03 -12.45
CA ASN A 17 -10.59 11.38 -13.76
C ASN A 17 -9.13 10.97 -14.01
N LEU A 18 -8.80 9.72 -13.73
CA LEU A 18 -7.42 9.21 -13.81
C LEU A 18 -6.91 9.06 -15.25
N GLY A 19 -7.74 9.38 -16.26
CA GLY A 19 -7.47 8.96 -17.63
C GLY A 19 -7.38 7.43 -17.75
N GLN A 20 -7.31 6.92 -18.97
CA GLN A 20 -6.97 5.50 -19.18
C GLN A 20 -5.46 5.31 -18.92
N GLN A 21 -5.05 5.29 -17.66
CA GLN A 21 -3.70 4.89 -17.31
C GLN A 21 -3.57 3.38 -17.55
N ILE A 22 -2.77 3.00 -18.54
CA ILE A 22 -2.51 1.61 -18.87
C ILE A 22 -1.47 1.06 -17.89
N PHE A 23 -1.90 0.26 -16.94
CA PHE A 23 -1.00 -0.48 -16.06
C PHE A 23 -0.49 -1.75 -16.75
N PRO A 24 0.79 -2.15 -16.55
CA PRO A 24 1.30 -3.41 -17.06
C PRO A 24 0.40 -4.58 -16.65
N LYS A 25 0.27 -5.59 -17.51
CA LYS A 25 -0.44 -6.84 -17.18
C LYS A 25 0.44 -7.87 -16.45
N LYS A 26 1.76 -7.79 -16.65
CA LYS A 26 2.75 -8.66 -16.01
C LYS A 26 2.97 -8.21 -14.57
N ILE A 27 2.68 -9.09 -13.60
CA ILE A 27 2.84 -8.83 -12.16
C ILE A 27 4.30 -8.52 -11.83
N ASP A 28 5.20 -9.27 -12.46
CA ASP A 28 6.64 -9.11 -12.32
C ASP A 28 7.15 -7.91 -13.16
N CYS A 29 6.73 -6.71 -12.77
CA CYS A 29 7.13 -5.40 -13.33
C CYS A 29 7.07 -4.32 -12.24
N GLU A 30 8.01 -3.37 -12.24
CA GLU A 30 8.12 -2.31 -11.21
C GLU A 30 6.92 -1.37 -11.19
N LYS A 31 6.26 -1.20 -12.34
CA LYS A 31 5.10 -0.32 -12.51
C LYS A 31 3.77 -1.07 -12.47
N TRP A 32 3.77 -2.33 -12.05
CA TRP A 32 2.55 -3.09 -11.85
C TRP A 32 1.94 -2.75 -10.47
N CYS A 33 0.62 -2.56 -10.43
CA CYS A 33 -0.14 -2.49 -9.18
C CYS A 33 -1.53 -3.11 -9.36
N PHE A 34 -2.15 -3.52 -8.25
CA PHE A 34 -3.51 -4.01 -8.25
C PHE A 34 -4.50 -2.87 -8.54
N CYS A 35 -5.40 -3.11 -9.50
CA CYS A 35 -6.44 -2.17 -9.88
C CYS A 35 -7.83 -2.77 -9.63
N PHE A 36 -8.72 -2.02 -8.99
CA PHE A 36 -10.12 -2.40 -8.81
C PHE A 36 -11.02 -1.49 -9.63
N LYS A 37 -11.79 -2.03 -10.59
CA LYS A 37 -12.60 -1.24 -11.54
C LYS A 37 -11.80 -0.12 -12.25
N GLY A 38 -10.56 -0.41 -12.63
CA GLY A 38 -9.66 0.55 -13.29
C GLY A 38 -9.02 1.58 -12.36
N ILE A 39 -9.31 1.53 -11.05
CA ILE A 39 -8.71 2.40 -10.05
C ILE A 39 -7.45 1.71 -9.51
N PRO A 40 -6.26 2.33 -9.62
CA PRO A 40 -5.06 1.76 -9.01
C PRO A 40 -5.16 1.88 -7.48
N THR A 41 -4.77 0.81 -6.80
CA THR A 41 -4.87 0.71 -5.34
C THR A 41 -3.54 0.32 -4.72
N PHE A 42 -3.38 0.70 -3.46
CA PHE A 42 -2.36 0.15 -2.57
C PHE A 42 -3.06 -0.70 -1.51
N THR A 43 -2.65 -1.96 -1.42
CA THR A 43 -3.25 -2.95 -0.52
C THR A 43 -2.28 -3.26 0.61
N VAL A 44 -2.79 -3.36 1.83
CA VAL A 44 -2.03 -3.85 2.99
C VAL A 44 -2.82 -4.97 3.64
N VAL A 45 -2.17 -6.12 3.82
CA VAL A 45 -2.71 -7.24 4.57
C VAL A 45 -2.12 -7.24 5.98
N GLN A 46 -2.99 -7.40 6.97
CA GLN A 46 -2.64 -7.49 8.38
C GLN A 46 -3.22 -8.78 8.97
N THR A 47 -2.50 -9.43 9.88
CA THR A 47 -2.88 -10.72 10.44
C THR A 47 -2.43 -10.86 11.89
N PRO A 48 -3.01 -11.80 12.65
CA PRO A 48 -2.52 -12.14 13.99
C PRO A 48 -1.14 -12.79 13.98
N ALA A 49 -0.67 -13.29 12.84
CA ALA A 49 0.64 -13.94 12.73
C ALA A 49 1.80 -12.93 12.71
N HIS A 50 1.55 -11.64 12.46
CA HIS A 50 2.58 -10.62 12.54
C HIS A 50 2.82 -10.24 14.01
N GLN A 51 3.86 -10.80 14.62
CA GLN A 51 4.24 -10.55 16.01
C GLN A 51 5.42 -9.58 16.08
N GLN A 52 6.37 -9.69 15.14
CA GLN A 52 7.52 -8.81 15.06
C GLN A 52 7.20 -7.50 14.32
N ARG A 53 6.26 -7.54 13.37
CA ARG A 53 5.77 -6.36 12.64
C ARG A 53 4.42 -5.88 13.18
N GLN A 54 4.46 -5.07 14.24
CA GLN A 54 3.25 -4.44 14.78
C GLN A 54 2.53 -3.57 13.73
N SER A 55 3.26 -2.99 12.77
CA SER A 55 2.72 -2.25 11.63
C SER A 55 1.85 -3.11 10.68
N ARG A 56 1.92 -4.43 10.82
CA ARG A 56 1.16 -5.43 10.06
C ARG A 56 0.30 -6.33 10.96
N TYR A 57 0.29 -6.10 12.27
CA TYR A 57 -0.57 -6.83 13.19
C TYR A 57 -2.04 -6.39 13.09
N ALA A 58 -2.94 -7.36 13.19
CA ALA A 58 -4.35 -7.15 13.50
C ALA A 58 -4.88 -8.38 14.23
N PRO A 59 -5.86 -8.24 15.14
CA PRO A 59 -6.40 -9.38 15.89
C PRO A 59 -7.15 -10.41 15.02
N ASN A 60 -7.46 -10.06 13.77
CA ASN A 60 -8.04 -10.91 12.74
C ASN A 60 -7.41 -10.58 11.38
N LEU A 61 -7.64 -11.40 10.36
CA LEU A 61 -7.27 -11.05 8.99
C LEU A 61 -7.96 -9.74 8.58
N ARG A 62 -7.15 -8.76 8.18
CA ARG A 62 -7.63 -7.48 7.66
C ARG A 62 -6.94 -7.18 6.34
N VAL A 63 -7.73 -6.86 5.31
CA VAL A 63 -7.23 -6.39 4.02
C VAL A 63 -7.68 -4.94 3.84
N ILE A 64 -6.72 -4.02 3.81
CA ILE A 64 -6.95 -2.59 3.64
C ILE A 64 -6.63 -2.24 2.20
N ILE A 65 -7.64 -1.83 1.43
CA ILE A 65 -7.48 -1.38 0.03
C ILE A 65 -7.67 0.13 0.01
N ARG A 66 -6.65 0.87 -0.43
CA ARG A 66 -6.71 2.33 -0.57
C ARG A 66 -6.47 2.74 -2.03
N PRO A 67 -7.31 3.59 -2.62
CA PRO A 67 -7.00 4.16 -3.93
C PRO A 67 -5.69 4.95 -3.88
N LYS A 68 -4.85 4.86 -4.91
CA LYS A 68 -3.52 5.50 -4.89
C LYS A 68 -3.57 7.03 -4.95
N TRP A 69 -4.64 7.62 -5.48
CA TRP A 69 -4.78 9.08 -5.54
C TRP A 69 -4.79 9.77 -4.17
N VAL A 70 -5.05 9.03 -3.08
CA VAL A 70 -4.90 9.56 -1.71
C VAL A 70 -3.46 9.97 -1.41
N PHE A 71 -2.49 9.42 -2.16
CA PHE A 71 -1.07 9.74 -2.03
C PHE A 71 -0.60 10.84 -2.99
N ASP A 72 -1.42 11.31 -3.93
CA ASP A 72 -0.99 12.29 -4.94
C ASP A 72 -0.49 13.58 -4.31
N VAL A 73 -1.14 14.03 -3.23
CA VAL A 73 -0.72 15.22 -2.47
C VAL A 73 0.56 14.96 -1.68
N LEU A 74 0.68 13.76 -1.10
CA LEU A 74 1.85 13.36 -0.31
C LEU A 74 3.09 13.15 -1.19
N PHE A 75 2.90 12.74 -2.44
CA PHE A 75 3.96 12.41 -3.38
C PHE A 75 4.02 13.37 -4.57
N SER A 76 3.50 14.59 -4.39
CA SER A 76 3.34 15.58 -5.48
C SER A 76 4.67 16.09 -6.04
N THR A 77 5.76 16.01 -5.27
CA THR A 77 7.12 16.33 -5.71
C THR A 77 8.12 15.27 -5.22
N PRO A 78 9.31 15.15 -5.83
CA PRO A 78 10.36 14.25 -5.35
C PRO A 78 10.73 14.48 -3.87
N GLU A 79 10.80 15.75 -3.44
CA GLU A 79 11.17 16.13 -2.07
C GLU A 79 10.09 15.72 -1.07
N LYS A 80 8.81 15.97 -1.40
CA LYS A 80 7.68 15.53 -0.58
C LYS A 80 7.59 14.02 -0.48
N ARG A 81 7.81 13.31 -1.59
CA ARG A 81 7.90 11.84 -1.61
C ARG A 81 9.03 11.37 -0.70
N HIS A 82 10.23 11.94 -0.84
CA HIS A 82 11.38 11.56 -0.03
C HIS A 82 11.10 11.79 1.47
N GLY A 83 10.61 12.97 1.84
CA GLY A 83 10.25 13.29 3.22
C GLY A 83 9.19 12.34 3.79
N ALA A 84 8.10 12.11 3.05
CA ALA A 84 7.05 11.18 3.48
C ALA A 84 7.59 9.75 3.68
N MET A 85 8.46 9.28 2.79
CA MET A 85 9.08 7.97 2.93
C MET A 85 10.07 7.90 4.10
N SER A 86 10.86 8.95 4.34
CA SER A 86 11.76 9.02 5.51
C SER A 86 10.96 8.93 6.81
N THR A 87 9.89 9.73 6.93
CA THR A 87 9.01 9.70 8.11
C THR A 87 8.37 8.33 8.31
N VAL A 88 7.88 7.68 7.25
CA VAL A 88 7.32 6.33 7.36
C VAL A 88 8.39 5.34 7.83
N ARG A 89 9.61 5.41 7.31
CA ARG A 89 10.71 4.52 7.71
C ARG A 89 11.12 4.71 9.17
N GLU A 90 11.18 5.94 9.64
CA GLU A 90 11.45 6.27 11.04
C GLU A 90 10.35 5.72 11.96
N LEU A 91 9.08 5.99 11.64
CA LEU A 91 7.94 5.47 12.41
C LEU A 91 7.94 3.94 12.48
N LEU A 92 8.24 3.26 11.38
CA LEU A 92 8.29 1.80 11.35
C LEU A 92 9.45 1.25 12.20
N LYS A 93 10.59 1.94 12.25
CA LYS A 93 11.74 1.51 13.06
C LYS A 93 11.42 1.50 14.55
N ASP A 94 10.62 2.45 15.01
CA ASP A 94 10.22 2.55 16.42
C ASP A 94 9.03 1.63 16.74
N TYR A 95 8.22 1.30 15.74
CA TYR A 95 6.98 0.53 15.91
C TYR A 95 7.17 -0.98 15.75
N ASP A 96 8.03 -1.41 14.82
CA ASP A 96 8.31 -2.83 14.57
C ASP A 96 9.53 -3.29 15.37
N SER A 97 9.49 -4.53 15.87
CA SER A 97 10.62 -5.15 16.61
C SER A 97 11.68 -5.77 15.69
N ILE A 98 11.50 -5.67 14.37
CA ILE A 98 12.36 -6.22 13.32
C ILE A 98 12.79 -5.09 12.37
N PRO A 99 13.99 -5.15 11.75
CA PRO A 99 14.37 -4.16 10.75
C PRO A 99 13.36 -4.06 9.60
N LEU A 100 13.33 -2.88 8.99
CA LEU A 100 12.52 -2.57 7.81
C LEU A 100 12.63 -3.68 6.76
N SER A 101 11.48 -4.07 6.20
CA SER A 101 11.47 -5.08 5.14
C SER A 101 12.27 -4.61 3.92
N PRO A 102 13.10 -5.48 3.32
CA PRO A 102 13.80 -5.17 2.07
C PRO A 102 12.85 -4.97 0.88
N ASP A 103 11.60 -5.43 1.00
CA ASP A 103 10.58 -5.29 -0.05
C ASP A 103 9.90 -3.91 -0.02
N LEU A 104 10.09 -3.13 1.04
CA LEU A 104 9.55 -1.78 1.19
C LEU A 104 10.35 -0.77 0.34
N LYS A 105 10.19 -0.85 -0.97
CA LYS A 105 10.82 0.00 -2.01
C LYS A 105 9.85 1.01 -2.61
N ASN A 106 10.35 2.00 -3.33
CA ASN A 106 9.48 2.95 -4.03
C ASN A 106 8.78 2.28 -5.22
N TYR A 107 7.53 2.68 -5.47
CA TYR A 107 6.82 2.27 -6.68
C TYR A 107 7.57 2.70 -7.94
N GLY A 108 7.81 1.77 -8.86
CA GLY A 108 8.56 2.04 -10.10
C GLY A 108 10.09 2.00 -9.98
N GLU A 109 10.63 1.77 -8.78
CA GLU A 109 12.07 1.59 -8.56
C GLU A 109 12.55 0.24 -9.13
N GLU A 110 13.74 0.20 -9.72
CA GLU A 110 14.30 -1.03 -10.31
C GLU A 110 14.31 -2.20 -9.30
N GLY A 111 13.77 -3.34 -9.73
CA GLY A 111 13.66 -4.52 -8.86
C GLY A 111 12.68 -4.36 -7.68
N SER A 112 11.82 -3.35 -7.69
CA SER A 112 10.66 -3.27 -6.79
C SER A 112 9.49 -4.05 -7.36
N ARG A 113 8.69 -4.68 -6.49
CA ARG A 113 7.39 -5.24 -6.86
C ARG A 113 6.39 -4.81 -5.82
N GLU A 114 5.42 -3.99 -6.21
CA GLU A 114 4.42 -3.53 -5.25
C GLU A 114 3.61 -4.70 -4.66
N SER A 115 3.41 -5.78 -5.43
CA SER A 115 2.77 -7.00 -4.94
C SER A 115 3.47 -7.63 -3.72
N GLN A 116 4.80 -7.51 -3.63
CA GLN A 116 5.57 -8.01 -2.47
C GLN A 116 5.30 -7.19 -1.21
N GLN A 117 4.85 -5.95 -1.35
CA GLN A 117 4.54 -5.08 -0.21
C GLN A 117 3.13 -5.30 0.36
N TYR A 118 2.24 -5.96 -0.40
CA TYR A 118 0.86 -6.19 0.05
C TYR A 118 0.81 -7.10 1.28
N PHE A 119 1.71 -8.09 1.35
CA PHE A 119 1.88 -8.97 2.48
C PHE A 119 3.38 -9.09 2.79
N LEU A 120 3.83 -8.37 3.82
CA LEU A 120 5.19 -8.52 4.33
C LEU A 120 5.21 -9.67 5.32
N LEU A 121 6.04 -10.68 5.10
CA LEU A 121 6.23 -11.77 6.08
C LEU A 121 6.72 -11.20 7.42
N ASP A 122 6.46 -11.88 8.53
CA ASP A 122 6.87 -11.40 9.86
C ASP A 122 8.41 -11.45 10.06
N GLU A 123 9.11 -12.15 9.16
CA GLU A 123 10.56 -12.15 9.03
C GLU A 123 11.02 -11.35 7.80
N ASN A 124 12.31 -11.01 7.73
CA ASN A 124 12.94 -10.41 6.53
C ASN A 124 13.35 -11.50 5.53
N THR A 125 12.41 -12.35 5.13
CA THR A 125 12.58 -13.33 4.05
C THR A 125 11.74 -12.94 2.84
N LEU A 126 12.17 -13.34 1.65
CA LEU A 126 11.46 -12.99 0.42
C LEU A 126 10.14 -13.74 0.32
N ALA A 127 9.04 -13.00 0.20
CA ALA A 127 7.76 -13.59 -0.17
C ALA A 127 7.82 -14.07 -1.63
N VAL A 128 7.61 -15.37 -1.84
CA VAL A 128 7.58 -15.97 -3.19
C VAL A 128 6.16 -15.86 -3.74
N CYS A 129 5.98 -15.10 -4.83
CA CYS A 129 4.72 -15.10 -5.56
C CYS A 129 4.66 -16.32 -6.49
N PRO A 130 3.71 -17.25 -6.32
CA PRO A 130 3.61 -18.41 -7.21
C PRO A 130 3.12 -18.05 -8.62
N HIS A 131 2.59 -16.83 -8.81
CA HIS A 131 2.06 -16.36 -10.09
C HIS A 131 2.96 -15.27 -10.69
N ARG A 132 3.40 -15.48 -11.93
CA ARG A 132 4.17 -14.47 -12.70
C ARG A 132 3.29 -13.60 -13.60
N THR A 133 2.09 -14.09 -13.93
CA THR A 133 1.12 -13.45 -14.81
C THR A 133 -0.28 -13.69 -14.25
N LEU A 134 -1.15 -12.67 -14.30
CA LEU A 134 -2.59 -12.87 -14.13
C LEU A 134 -3.14 -13.35 -15.47
N THR A 135 -3.41 -14.64 -15.59
CA THR A 135 -4.25 -15.15 -16.68
C THR A 135 -5.68 -14.70 -16.41
N ALA A 136 -6.32 -14.12 -17.43
CA ALA A 136 -7.73 -13.73 -17.39
C ALA A 136 -8.65 -14.96 -17.29
#